data_AF-A0A0V8JMQ4-F1
#
_entry.id   AF-A0A0V8JMQ4-F1
#
_cell.length_a   1.000
_cell.length_b   1.000
_cell.length_c   1.000
_cell.angle_alpha   90.00
_cell.angle_beta   90.00
_cell.angle_gamma   90.00
#
_symmetry.space_group_name_H-M   'P 1'
#
loop_
_entity.id
_entity.type
_entity.pdbx_description
1 polymer ?
#
loop_
_entity_poly.entity_id
_entity_poly.type
_entity_poly.pdbx_seq_one_letter_code
_entity_poly.pdbx_strand_id
1 'polypeptide(L)'
;MDIVLDFILGNLFIFIMILFLVFFISILIKKRVLILTFSIFTLISGLLLLIYAFNTITGFDLVDAQMKSVIVIGIGLLLILLSSIFIINQELKRRL
;
A
#
# COMPACT_ATOMS: atom_id res chain seq x y z
N MET A 1 6.46 -15.80 -12.05
CA MET A 1 5.70 -15.28 -10.89
C MET A 1 4.95 -14.01 -11.32
N ASP A 2 4.65 -13.90 -12.62
CA ASP A 2 4.58 -12.59 -13.29
C ASP A 2 3.13 -12.24 -13.64
N ILE A 3 2.28 -13.26 -13.82
CA ILE A 3 0.83 -13.11 -14.10
C ILE A 3 0.13 -12.25 -13.04
N VAL A 4 0.49 -12.41 -11.76
CA VAL A 4 -0.14 -11.65 -10.67
C VAL A 4 0.33 -10.20 -10.65
N LEU A 5 1.63 -9.95 -10.87
CA LEU A 5 2.22 -8.61 -10.88
C LEU A 5 1.76 -7.81 -12.11
N ASP A 6 1.68 -8.46 -13.28
CA ASP A 6 1.10 -7.89 -14.49
C ASP A 6 -0.38 -7.57 -14.31
N PHE A 7 -1.15 -8.48 -13.69
CA PHE A 7 -2.55 -8.23 -13.39
C PHE A 7 -2.74 -7.03 -12.45
N ILE A 8 -1.87 -6.88 -11.45
CA ILE A 8 -1.90 -5.73 -10.53
C ILE A 8 -1.51 -4.44 -11.25
N LEU A 9 -0.50 -4.44 -12.12
CA LEU A 9 -0.12 -3.26 -12.91
C LEU A 9 -1.23 -2.83 -13.89
N GLY A 10 -1.88 -3.80 -14.53
CA GLY A 10 -3.01 -3.55 -15.44
C GLY A 10 -4.26 -3.03 -14.73
N ASN A 11 -4.51 -3.48 -13.49
CA ASN A 11 -5.70 -3.14 -12.71
C ASN A 11 -5.40 -2.30 -11.46
N LEU A 12 -4.34 -1.49 -11.51
CA LEU A 12 -3.76 -0.82 -10.34
C LEU A 12 -4.78 0.01 -9.54
N PHE A 13 -5.65 0.75 -10.23
CA PHE A 13 -6.67 1.57 -9.59
C PHE A 13 -7.65 0.74 -8.74
N ILE A 14 -8.08 -0.41 -9.26
CA ILE A 14 -8.99 -1.32 -8.56
C ILE A 14 -8.28 -1.88 -7.32
N PHE A 15 -7.03 -2.29 -7.47
CA PHE A 15 -6.22 -2.82 -6.38
C PHE A 15 -6.05 -1.80 -5.24
N ILE A 16 -5.68 -0.56 -5.58
CA ILE A 16 -5.55 0.54 -4.62
C ILE A 16 -6.87 0.81 -3.91
N MET A 17 -7.99 0.82 -4.64
CA MET A 17 -9.30 1.07 -4.08
C MET A 17 -9.72 0.00 -3.05
N ILE A 18 -9.46 -1.28 -3.36
CA ILE A 18 -9.72 -2.40 -2.43
C ILE A 18 -8.87 -2.25 -1.17
N LEU A 19 -7.57 -1.92 -1.32
CA LEU A 19 -6.67 -1.68 -0.19
C LEU A 19 -7.15 -0.56 0.72
N PHE A 20 -7.60 0.57 0.14
CA PHE A 20 -8.16 1.68 0.90
C PHE A 20 -9.42 1.27 1.66
N LEU A 21 -10.32 0.52 1.03
CA LEU A 21 -11.56 0.06 1.68
C LEU A 21 -11.25 -0.81 2.90
N VAL A 22 -10.32 -1.75 2.77
CA VAL A 22 -9.91 -2.65 3.85
C VAL A 22 -9.21 -1.88 4.99
N PHE A 23 -8.42 -0.86 4.64
CA PHE A 23 -7.81 0.04 5.64
C PHE A 23 -8.86 0.79 6.45
N PHE A 24 -9.88 1.37 5.80
CA PHE A 24 -10.99 2.05 6.48
C PHE A 24 -11.78 1.11 7.41
N ILE A 25 -12.07 -0.10 6.96
CA ILE A 25 -12.73 -1.12 7.78
C ILE A 25 -11.87 -1.44 9.03
N SER A 26 -10.56 -1.55 8.86
CA SER A 26 -9.62 -1.82 9.96
C SER A 26 -9.61 -0.70 11.01
N ILE A 27 -9.70 0.56 10.57
CA ILE A 27 -9.87 1.72 11.46
C ILE A 27 -11.19 1.62 12.24
N LEU A 28 -12.29 1.28 11.56
CA LEU A 28 -13.63 1.20 12.15
C LEU A 28 -13.69 0.16 13.29
N ILE A 29 -13.04 -0.99 13.10
CA ILE A 29 -12.96 -2.09 14.09
C ILE A 29 -11.95 -1.75 15.21
N LYS A 30 -11.22 -0.62 15.11
CA LYS A 30 -10.18 -0.17 16.06
C LYS A 30 -9.08 -1.22 16.32
N LYS A 31 -8.89 -2.18 15.42
CA LYS A 31 -7.83 -3.20 15.53
C LYS A 31 -6.49 -2.60 15.10
N ARG A 32 -5.75 -2.06 16.07
CA ARG A 32 -4.46 -1.36 15.90
C ARG A 32 -3.46 -2.15 15.06
N VAL A 33 -3.31 -3.45 15.34
CA VAL A 33 -2.35 -4.32 14.64
C VAL A 33 -2.72 -4.46 13.16
N LEU A 34 -4.00 -4.67 12.83
CA LEU A 34 -4.45 -4.82 11.44
C LEU A 34 -4.17 -3.57 10.60
N ILE A 35 -4.42 -2.39 11.16
CA ILE A 35 -4.20 -1.12 10.45
C ILE A 35 -2.72 -0.99 10.03
N LEU A 36 -1.80 -1.28 10.97
CA LEU A 36 -0.36 -1.29 10.68
C LEU A 36 0.02 -2.37 9.67
N THR A 37 -0.50 -3.59 9.84
CA THR A 37 -0.23 -4.70 8.92
C THR A 37 -0.64 -4.36 7.50
N PHE A 38 -1.81 -3.74 7.30
CA PHE A 38 -2.24 -3.32 5.97
C PHE A 38 -1.37 -2.22 5.39
N SER A 39 -1.00 -1.19 6.17
CA SER A 39 -0.11 -0.14 5.68
C SER A 39 1.25 -0.69 5.24
N ILE A 40 1.83 -1.61 6.01
CA ILE A 40 3.09 -2.28 5.68
C ILE A 40 2.92 -3.16 4.44
N PHE A 41 1.81 -3.91 4.35
CA PHE A 41 1.52 -4.75 3.19
C PHE A 41 1.42 -3.91 1.90
N THR A 42 0.75 -2.76 1.93
CA THR A 42 0.69 -1.83 0.79
C THR A 42 2.10 -1.38 0.37
N LEU A 43 2.93 -0.99 1.33
CA LEU A 43 4.30 -0.55 1.05
C LEU A 43 5.15 -1.66 0.41
N ILE A 44 5.07 -2.88 0.95
CA ILE A 44 5.78 -4.05 0.42
C ILE A 44 5.30 -4.36 -1.00
N SER A 45 3.99 -4.30 -1.25
CA SER A 45 3.44 -4.53 -2.59
C SER A 45 3.96 -3.52 -3.61
N GLY A 46 4.06 -2.24 -3.25
CA GLY A 46 4.65 -1.20 -4.10
C GLY A 46 6.14 -1.43 -4.38
N LEU A 47 6.90 -1.86 -3.38
CA LEU A 47 8.33 -2.21 -3.55
C LEU A 47 8.51 -3.42 -4.48
N LEU A 48 7.68 -4.45 -4.34
CA LEU A 48 7.72 -5.62 -5.22
C LEU A 48 7.36 -5.25 -6.67
N LEU A 49 6.35 -4.39 -6.86
CA LEU A 49 5.98 -3.86 -8.18
C LEU A 49 7.13 -3.06 -8.80
N LEU A 50 7.82 -2.25 -8.01
CA LEU A 50 8.96 -1.47 -8.48
C LEU A 50 10.09 -2.39 -8.95
N ILE A 51 10.46 -3.38 -8.13
CA ILE A 51 11.49 -4.38 -8.50
C ILE A 51 11.07 -5.14 -9.77
N TYR A 52 9.80 -5.52 -9.87
CA TYR A 52 9.26 -6.18 -11.05
C TYR A 52 9.39 -5.31 -12.32
N ALA A 53 9.02 -4.03 -12.21
CA ALA A 53 9.14 -3.08 -13.31
C ALA A 53 10.59 -2.95 -13.78
N PHE A 54 11.56 -2.84 -12.86
CA PHE A 54 12.98 -2.76 -13.21
C PHE A 54 13.54 -4.01 -13.88
N ASN A 55 13.07 -5.20 -13.49
CA ASN A 55 13.65 -6.47 -13.94
C ASN A 55 12.98 -7.03 -15.21
N THR A 56 11.70 -6.71 -15.44
CA THR A 56 10.87 -7.45 -16.41
C THR A 56 10.37 -6.56 -17.54
N ILE A 57 10.15 -5.27 -17.28
CA ILE A 57 9.60 -4.34 -18.26
C ILE A 57 10.77 -3.58 -18.90
N THR A 58 10.73 -3.41 -20.22
CA THR A 58 11.77 -2.68 -20.96
C THR A 58 11.13 -1.71 -21.96
N GLY A 59 11.88 -0.71 -22.41
CA GLY A 59 11.37 0.30 -23.35
C GLY A 59 10.53 1.39 -22.67
N PHE A 60 9.63 2.03 -23.43
CA PHE A 60 8.84 3.18 -22.95
C PHE A 60 7.88 2.82 -21.80
N ASP A 61 7.39 1.57 -21.76
CA ASP A 61 6.47 1.08 -20.73
C ASP A 61 7.13 0.95 -19.35
N LEU A 62 8.47 0.93 -19.30
CA LEU A 62 9.24 0.90 -18.05
C LEU A 62 8.92 2.11 -17.17
N VAL A 63 8.89 3.30 -17.78
CA VAL A 63 8.67 4.56 -17.04
C VAL A 63 7.27 4.60 -16.46
N ASP A 64 6.25 4.15 -17.21
CA ASP A 64 4.87 4.06 -16.72
C ASP A 64 4.74 3.08 -15.55
N ALA A 65 5.31 1.87 -15.68
CA ALA A 65 5.28 0.88 -14.61
C ALA A 65 6.03 1.32 -13.35
N GLN A 66 7.18 1.99 -13.51
CA GLN A 66 7.91 2.60 -12.40
C GLN A 66 7.10 3.68 -11.70
N MET A 67 6.49 4.60 -12.44
CA MET A 67 5.66 5.67 -11.89
C MET A 67 4.47 5.11 -11.11
N LYS A 68 3.77 4.13 -11.70
CA LYS A 68 2.69 3.38 -11.04
C LYS A 68 3.15 2.75 -9.72
N SER A 69 4.31 2.12 -9.72
CA SER A 69 4.88 1.48 -8.53
C SER A 69 5.25 2.50 -7.45
N VAL A 70 5.86 3.64 -7.82
CA VAL A 70 6.19 4.73 -6.91
C VAL A 70 4.94 5.35 -6.28
N ILE A 71 3.85 5.50 -7.04
CA ILE A 71 2.56 5.97 -6.50
C ILE A 71 2.05 5.04 -5.39
N VAL A 72 2.11 3.73 -5.60
CA VAL A 72 1.70 2.73 -4.59
C VAL A 72 2.57 2.82 -3.34
N ILE A 73 3.88 2.98 -3.50
CA ILE A 73 4.81 3.18 -2.38
C ILE A 73 4.44 4.45 -1.59
N GLY A 74 4.18 5.56 -2.29
CA GLY A 74 3.75 6.82 -1.68
C GLY A 74 2.46 6.69 -0.87
N ILE A 75 1.47 5.97 -1.41
CA ILE A 75 0.23 5.64 -0.70
C ILE A 75 0.53 4.79 0.54
N GLY A 76 1.37 3.76 0.41
CA GLY A 76 1.80 2.93 1.54
C GLY A 76 2.42 3.76 2.67
N LEU A 77 3.32 4.68 2.35
CA LEU A 77 3.94 5.60 3.32
C LEU A 77 2.92 6.50 4.02
N LEU A 78 1.97 7.07 3.27
CA LEU A 78 0.89 7.89 3.84
C LEU A 78 0.01 7.07 4.80
N LEU A 79 -0.34 5.84 4.43
CA LEU A 79 -1.12 4.95 5.30
C LEU A 79 -0.35 4.60 6.58
N ILE A 80 0.97 4.43 6.52
CA ILE A 80 1.81 4.21 7.70
C ILE A 80 1.74 5.44 8.62
N LEU A 81 1.95 6.66 8.08
CA LEU A 81 1.89 7.89 8.87
C LEU A 81 0.54 8.06 9.58
N LEU A 82 -0.57 7.89 8.84
CA LEU A 82 -1.93 8.00 9.40
C LEU A 82 -2.18 6.92 10.47
N SER A 83 -1.76 5.68 10.21
CA SER A 83 -1.91 4.60 11.18
C SER A 83 -1.13 4.86 12.47
N SER A 84 0.07 5.42 12.37
CA SER A 84 0.92 5.75 13.52
C SER A 84 0.28 6.83 14.39
N ILE A 85 -0.16 7.94 13.79
CA ILE A 85 -0.86 9.03 14.49
C ILE A 85 -2.12 8.49 15.19
N PHE A 86 -2.89 7.66 14.48
CA PHE A 86 -4.11 7.06 15.02
C PHE A 86 -3.83 6.16 16.24
N ILE A 87 -2.78 5.34 16.19
CA ILE A 87 -2.39 4.46 17.29
C ILE A 87 -1.90 5.28 18.49
N ILE A 88 -1.05 6.29 18.28
CA ILE A 88 -0.56 7.19 19.34
C ILE A 88 -1.73 7.87 20.05
N ASN A 89 -2.67 8.47 19.30
CA ASN A 89 -3.86 9.10 19.87
C ASN A 89 -4.73 8.12 20.66
N GLN A 90 -4.86 6.88 20.17
CA GLN A 90 -5.58 5.83 20.86
C GLN A 90 -4.88 5.34 22.14
N GLU A 91 -3.56 5.42 22.20
CA GLU A 91 -2.79 5.03 23.37
C GLU A 91 -2.83 6.13 24.45
N LEU A 92 -2.70 7.40 24.06
CA LEU A 92 -2.89 8.56 24.93
C LEU A 92 -4.26 8.54 25.62
N LYS A 93 -5.33 8.26 24.86
CA LYS A 93 -6.70 8.15 25.40
C LYS A 93 -6.93 6.97 26.36
N ARG A 94 -6.04 5.95 26.38
CA ARG A 94 -6.13 4.84 27.35
C ARG A 94 -5.32 5.10 28.62
N ARG A 95 -4.36 6.04 28.57
CA ARG A 95 -3.50 6.38 29.70
C ARG A 95 -4.04 7.56 30.53
N LEU A 96 -4.88 8.40 29.92
CA LEU A 96 -5.76 9.38 30.60
C LEU A 96 -6.99 8.68 31.17
#